data_AF-A0A3L9YNZ3-F1
#
_entry.id   AF-A0A3L9YNZ3-F1
#
_cell.length_a   1.000
_cell.length_b   1.000
_cell.length_c   1.000
_cell.angle_alpha   90.00
_cell.angle_beta   90.00
_cell.angle_gamma   90.00
#
_symmetry.space_group_name_H-M   'P 1'
#
loop_
_entity.id
_entity.type
_entity.pdbx_description
1 polymer ?
#
loop_
_entity_poly.entity_id
_entity_poly.type
_entity_poly.pdbx_seq_one_letter_code
_entity_poly.pdbx_strand_id
1 'polypeptide(L)'
;MPHPAPEYPLEGGCTCRHVRYRLLAPALFVHCCHCRWCQRESGAAFALNAMIEADRVELLAGTPAMVHTPSESGQGQQIARCPHCQVAVWSHYAGAGPVMAFVRVGTLDAPDHLPPDIHIFTASKQPWVVLPPGIPAVAEYYEREGLWPAQSIARRQAVLPRIQAYRVAAGLDPA
;
A
#
# COMPACT_ATOMS: atom_id res chain seq x y z
N MET A 1 -18.19 13.47 4.37
CA MET A 1 -18.93 13.67 3.11
C MET A 1 -18.50 12.57 2.16
N PRO A 2 -19.38 12.01 1.31
CA PRO A 2 -18.93 11.06 0.29
C PRO A 2 -17.97 11.79 -0.65
N HIS A 3 -16.71 11.37 -0.71
CA HIS A 3 -15.77 11.87 -1.71
C HIS A 3 -16.23 11.34 -3.08
N PRO A 4 -16.33 12.19 -4.11
CA PRO A 4 -16.63 11.72 -5.46
C PRO A 4 -15.56 10.71 -5.89
N ALA A 5 -15.97 9.68 -6.63
CA ALA A 5 -15.03 8.67 -7.12
C ALA A 5 -13.96 9.36 -7.96
N PRO A 6 -12.66 9.16 -7.68
CA PRO A 6 -11.61 9.80 -8.45
C PRO A 6 -11.62 9.33 -9.90
N GLU A 7 -11.38 10.27 -10.82
CA GLU A 7 -11.02 9.96 -12.19
C GLU A 7 -9.55 9.52 -12.26
N TYR A 8 -9.26 8.51 -13.08
CA TYR A 8 -7.91 7.99 -13.28
C TYR A 8 -7.38 8.45 -14.64
N PRO A 9 -6.07 8.73 -14.76
CA PRO A 9 -5.02 8.42 -13.80
C PRO A 9 -4.91 9.38 -12.61
N LEU A 10 -4.50 8.87 -11.44
CA LEU A 10 -4.12 9.69 -10.29
C LEU A 10 -2.59 9.84 -10.22
N GLU A 11 -2.10 11.07 -10.26
CA GLU A 11 -0.67 11.35 -10.16
C GLU A 11 -0.17 11.51 -8.72
N GLY A 12 1.12 11.27 -8.56
CA GLY A 12 1.82 11.43 -7.30
C GLY A 12 3.32 11.53 -7.48
N GLY A 13 4.02 11.72 -6.38
CA GLY A 13 5.46 11.74 -6.35
C GLY A 13 6.02 12.05 -4.98
N CYS A 14 7.34 11.95 -4.87
CA CYS A 14 8.02 12.33 -3.65
C CYS A 14 7.97 13.86 -3.41
N THR A 15 8.28 14.30 -2.19
CA THR A 15 8.23 15.72 -1.80
C THR A 15 9.10 16.63 -2.66
N CYS A 16 10.30 16.18 -3.05
CA CYS A 16 11.19 16.96 -3.92
C CYS A 16 10.82 16.89 -5.42
N ARG A 17 9.75 16.18 -5.77
CA ARG A 17 9.24 15.98 -7.15
C ARG A 17 10.19 15.29 -8.13
N HIS A 18 11.35 14.80 -7.68
CA HIS A 18 12.28 14.05 -8.54
C HIS A 18 11.69 12.73 -9.04
N VAL A 19 10.98 12.01 -8.15
CA VAL A 19 10.21 10.82 -8.53
C VAL A 19 8.76 11.22 -8.74
N ARG A 20 8.25 10.94 -9.94
CA ARG A 20 6.84 11.14 -10.33
C ARG A 20 6.27 9.84 -10.85
N TYR A 21 5.03 9.57 -10.50
CA TYR A 21 4.32 8.37 -10.92
C TYR A 21 2.84 8.66 -11.11
N ARG A 22 2.12 7.74 -11.76
CA ARG A 22 0.67 7.74 -11.81
C ARG A 22 0.09 6.36 -11.57
N LEU A 23 -1.11 6.33 -11.01
CA LEU A 23 -1.95 5.14 -10.87
C LEU A 23 -2.91 5.08 -12.06
N LEU A 24 -2.85 4.00 -12.83
CA LEU A 24 -3.66 3.83 -14.04
C LEU A 24 -5.05 3.25 -13.77
N ALA A 25 -5.32 2.83 -12.54
CA ALA A 25 -6.56 2.20 -12.13
C ALA A 25 -6.82 2.43 -10.63
N PRO A 26 -8.06 2.21 -10.16
CA PRO A 26 -8.35 2.20 -8.73
C PRO A 26 -7.46 1.26 -7.93
N ALA A 27 -7.14 1.66 -6.70
CA ALA A 27 -6.58 0.74 -5.72
C ALA A 27 -7.53 -0.45 -5.51
N LEU A 28 -6.98 -1.63 -5.26
CA LEU A 28 -7.77 -2.79 -4.85
C LEU A 28 -8.39 -2.55 -3.47
N PHE A 29 -7.59 -2.00 -2.54
CA PHE A 29 -8.00 -1.71 -1.17
C PHE A 29 -6.98 -0.81 -0.46
N VAL A 30 -7.44 0.16 0.33
CA VAL A 30 -6.63 1.13 1.07
C VAL A 30 -6.55 0.73 2.54
N HIS A 31 -5.35 0.37 2.98
CA HIS A 31 -5.10 -0.09 4.34
C HIS A 31 -4.46 1.02 5.18
N CYS A 32 -5.09 1.39 6.28
CA CYS A 32 -4.47 2.17 7.34
C CYS A 32 -3.87 1.23 8.39
N CYS A 33 -2.56 1.03 8.32
CA CYS A 33 -1.85 0.10 9.20
C CYS A 33 -1.28 0.78 10.43
N HIS A 34 -1.64 0.25 11.61
CA HIS A 34 -1.25 0.77 12.92
C HIS A 34 -0.12 -0.02 13.59
N CYS A 35 0.52 -0.98 12.90
CA CYS A 35 1.63 -1.72 13.50
C CYS A 35 2.85 -0.81 13.78
N ARG A 36 3.72 -1.23 14.70
CA ARG A 36 4.91 -0.43 15.09
C ARG A 36 5.90 -0.25 13.94
N TRP A 37 6.00 -1.19 13.00
CA TRP A 37 6.83 -1.04 11.81
C TRP A 37 6.32 0.05 10.86
N CYS A 38 5.01 0.08 10.61
CA CYS A 38 4.40 1.12 9.79
C CYS A 38 4.56 2.51 10.43
N GLN A 39 4.44 2.59 11.76
CA GLN A 39 4.72 3.83 12.51
C GLN A 39 6.17 4.30 12.35
N ARG A 40 7.14 3.39 12.51
CA ARG A 40 8.57 3.71 12.34
C ARG A 40 8.89 4.15 10.92
N GLU A 41 8.30 3.50 9.91
CA GLU A 41 8.59 3.79 8.51
C GLU A 41 7.99 5.08 8.00
N SER A 42 6.80 5.45 8.48
CA SER A 42 6.17 6.72 8.11
C SER A 42 6.62 7.87 9.01
N GLY A 43 7.12 7.58 10.21
CA GLY A 43 7.32 8.58 11.27
C GLY A 43 6.00 9.10 11.86
N ALA A 44 4.86 8.53 11.47
CA ALA A 44 3.53 8.93 11.89
C ALA A 44 2.85 7.84 12.76
N ALA A 45 1.62 8.10 13.20
CA ALA A 45 0.86 7.15 14.01
C ALA A 45 0.40 5.89 13.25
N PHE A 46 0.47 5.90 11.92
CA PHE A 46 0.12 4.81 11.03
C PHE A 46 0.80 5.01 9.65
N ALA A 47 0.67 4.02 8.77
CA ALA A 47 0.92 4.17 7.34
C ALA A 47 -0.36 3.90 6.56
N LEU A 48 -0.71 4.80 5.63
CA LEU A 48 -1.85 4.64 4.73
C LEU A 48 -1.36 4.18 3.36
N ASN A 49 -1.72 2.96 2.98
CA ASN A 49 -1.21 2.29 1.79
C ASN A 49 -2.37 1.89 0.86
N ALA A 50 -2.34 2.39 -0.37
CA ALA A 50 -3.21 1.93 -1.45
C ALA A 50 -2.57 0.69 -2.11
N MET A 51 -3.20 -0.47 -1.95
CA MET A 51 -2.74 -1.70 -2.59
C MET A 51 -3.21 -1.73 -4.05
N ILE A 52 -2.30 -1.93 -5.00
CA ILE A 52 -2.59 -1.99 -6.43
C ILE A 52 -1.61 -2.94 -7.13
N GLU A 53 -2.00 -3.52 -8.26
CA GLU A 53 -1.10 -4.28 -9.13
C GLU A 53 0.05 -3.37 -9.58
N ALA A 54 1.29 -3.86 -9.49
CA ALA A 54 2.46 -3.04 -9.75
C ALA A 54 2.53 -2.52 -11.20
N ASP A 55 1.95 -3.25 -12.16
CA ASP A 55 1.85 -2.82 -13.56
C ASP A 55 0.84 -1.68 -13.80
N ARG A 56 0.08 -1.29 -12.77
CA ARG A 56 -0.78 -0.10 -12.79
C ARG A 56 -0.13 1.12 -12.14
N VAL A 57 1.12 1.00 -11.68
CA VAL A 57 1.94 2.11 -11.23
C VAL A 57 2.94 2.43 -12.33
N GLU A 58 2.73 3.56 -13.01
CA GLU A 58 3.62 4.00 -14.09
C GLU A 58 4.53 5.12 -13.60
N LEU A 59 5.83 4.96 -13.80
CA LEU A 59 6.82 6.01 -13.54
C LEU A 59 6.77 7.06 -14.65
N LEU A 60 6.63 8.32 -14.25
CA LEU A 60 6.64 9.48 -15.14
C LEU A 60 7.99 10.18 -15.16
N ALA A 61 8.69 10.20 -14.02
CA ALA A 61 10.02 10.79 -13.89
C ALA A 61 10.79 10.19 -12.72
N GLY A 62 12.12 10.19 -12.86
CA GLY A 62 13.05 9.67 -11.86
C GLY A 62 13.04 8.15 -11.71
N THR A 63 13.99 7.63 -10.95
CA THR A 63 14.06 6.21 -10.63
C THR A 63 14.22 6.05 -9.11
N PRO A 64 13.20 5.51 -8.41
CA PRO A 64 13.33 5.26 -6.98
C PRO A 64 14.36 4.16 -6.70
N ALA A 65 15.11 4.32 -5.62
CA ALA A 65 16.01 3.30 -5.09
C ALA A 65 15.21 2.29 -4.26
N MET A 66 15.42 1.00 -4.49
CA MET A 66 14.80 -0.06 -3.70
C MET A 66 15.61 -0.32 -2.44
N VAL A 67 14.96 -0.24 -1.28
CA VAL A 67 15.59 -0.46 0.03
C VAL A 67 14.94 -1.66 0.72
N HIS A 68 15.72 -2.70 0.97
CA HIS A 68 15.27 -3.84 1.79
C HIS A 68 15.10 -3.39 3.22
N THR A 69 13.88 -3.54 3.74
CA THR A 69 13.53 -3.11 5.10
C THR A 69 12.83 -4.27 5.80
N PRO A 70 13.15 -4.58 7.07
CA PRO A 70 12.43 -5.60 7.79
C PRO A 70 10.97 -5.17 8.04
N SER A 71 10.10 -6.14 8.31
CA SER A 71 8.67 -5.92 8.50
C SER A 71 8.16 -6.78 9.66
N GLU A 72 6.96 -6.47 10.15
CA GLU A 72 6.35 -7.21 11.26
C GLU A 72 6.19 -8.70 10.97
N SER A 73 6.00 -9.10 9.70
CA SER A 73 5.87 -10.51 9.34
C SER A 73 7.17 -11.31 9.41
N GLY A 74 8.31 -10.66 9.68
CA GLY A 74 9.65 -11.25 9.63
C GLY A 74 10.17 -11.51 8.21
N GLN A 75 9.32 -11.39 7.18
CA GLN A 75 9.70 -11.63 5.78
C GLN A 75 10.26 -10.39 5.07
N GLY A 76 10.17 -9.23 5.71
CA GLY A 76 10.64 -7.97 5.15
C GLY A 76 9.76 -7.41 4.03
N GLN A 77 10.27 -6.35 3.41
CA GLN A 77 9.71 -5.67 2.25
C GLN A 77 10.81 -4.94 1.48
N GLN A 78 10.53 -4.63 0.22
CA GLN A 78 11.33 -3.68 -0.57
C GLN A 78 10.58 -2.37 -0.64
N ILE A 79 11.22 -1.26 -0.28
CA ILE A 79 10.61 0.07 -0.29
C ILE A 79 11.22 0.89 -1.41
N ALA A 80 10.37 1.42 -2.29
CA ALA A 80 10.75 2.38 -3.30
C ALA A 80 10.91 3.77 -2.67
N ARG A 81 12.14 4.27 -2.59
CA ARG A 81 12.44 5.59 -2.03
C ARG A 81 13.02 6.52 -3.07
N CYS A 82 12.65 7.80 -3.02
CA CYS A 82 13.32 8.80 -3.81
C CYS A 82 14.80 8.89 -3.41
N PRO A 83 15.77 8.78 -4.34
CA PRO A 83 17.19 8.85 -3.98
C PRO A 83 17.61 10.23 -3.46
N HIS A 84 16.82 11.28 -3.72
CA HIS A 84 17.15 12.65 -3.31
C HIS A 84 16.57 13.02 -1.95
N CYS A 85 15.25 12.82 -1.75
CA CYS A 85 14.58 13.21 -0.50
C CYS A 85 14.22 12.03 0.42
N GLN A 86 14.56 10.79 0.04
CA GLN A 86 14.36 9.57 0.82
C GLN A 86 12.91 9.20 1.16
N VAL A 87 11.93 9.98 0.68
CA VAL A 87 10.50 9.69 0.80
C VAL A 87 10.19 8.36 0.13
N ALA A 88 9.55 7.47 0.88
CA ALA A 88 8.97 6.24 0.36
C ALA A 88 7.73 6.56 -0.48
N VAL A 89 7.67 6.07 -1.71
CA VAL A 89 6.53 6.26 -2.63
C VAL A 89 5.66 5.01 -2.73
N TRP A 90 6.25 3.82 -2.66
CA TRP A 90 5.50 2.56 -2.49
C TRP A 90 6.39 1.47 -1.86
N SER A 91 5.75 0.39 -1.43
CA SER A 91 6.40 -0.83 -0.96
C SER A 91 5.98 -2.06 -1.77
N HIS A 92 6.86 -3.04 -1.84
CA HIS A 92 6.60 -4.42 -2.26
C HIS A 92 6.82 -5.35 -1.06
N TYR A 93 5.73 -5.78 -0.41
CA TYR A 93 5.81 -6.72 0.71
C TYR A 93 6.12 -8.13 0.22
N ALA A 94 6.95 -8.87 0.96
CA ALA A 94 7.39 -10.21 0.59
C ALA A 94 6.24 -11.17 0.24
N GLY A 95 5.05 -10.99 0.82
CA GLY A 95 3.89 -11.83 0.54
C GLY A 95 3.45 -11.84 -0.92
N ALA A 96 3.57 -10.71 -1.61
CA ALA A 96 3.16 -10.53 -3.01
C ALA A 96 4.31 -10.08 -3.94
N GLY A 97 5.44 -9.68 -3.36
CA GLY A 97 6.63 -9.31 -4.09
C GLY A 97 6.42 -8.13 -5.05
N PRO A 98 7.17 -8.08 -6.16
CA PRO A 98 7.08 -7.00 -7.13
C PRO A 98 5.79 -7.03 -7.95
N VAL A 99 4.89 -8.01 -7.74
CA VAL A 99 3.60 -8.09 -8.45
C VAL A 99 2.60 -7.07 -7.91
N MET A 100 2.72 -6.70 -6.63
CA MET A 100 1.83 -5.76 -5.96
C MET A 100 2.61 -4.58 -5.40
N ALA A 101 2.10 -3.37 -5.60
CA ALA A 101 2.60 -2.14 -5.02
C ALA A 101 1.65 -1.66 -3.91
N PHE A 102 2.24 -1.16 -2.83
CA PHE A 102 1.55 -0.56 -1.70
C PHE A 102 1.94 0.92 -1.69
N VAL A 103 1.19 1.72 -2.43
CA VAL A 103 1.49 3.13 -2.69
C VAL A 103 1.19 3.94 -1.44
N ARG A 104 2.14 4.78 -1.02
CA ARG A 104 1.96 5.68 0.13
C ARG A 104 0.95 6.75 -0.30
N VAL A 105 -0.27 6.69 0.23
CA VAL A 105 -1.38 7.57 -0.21
C VAL A 105 -1.00 9.04 -0.08
N GLY A 106 -0.30 9.42 1.00
CA GLY A 106 0.16 10.80 1.20
C GLY A 106 1.18 11.32 0.19
N THR A 107 1.66 10.48 -0.74
CA THR A 107 2.54 10.92 -1.85
C THR A 107 1.76 11.16 -3.16
N LEU A 108 0.45 10.93 -3.19
CA LEU A 108 -0.41 11.36 -4.28
C LEU A 108 -0.60 12.89 -4.25
N ASP A 109 -0.84 13.49 -5.41
CA ASP A 109 -1.13 14.93 -5.49
C ASP A 109 -2.52 15.26 -4.93
N ALA A 110 -3.46 14.32 -4.99
CA ALA A 110 -4.79 14.40 -4.39
C ALA A 110 -5.01 13.20 -3.44
N PRO A 111 -4.37 13.19 -2.25
CA PRO A 111 -4.40 12.04 -1.34
C PRO A 111 -5.80 11.77 -0.75
N ASP A 112 -6.64 12.80 -0.66
CA ASP A 112 -8.00 12.70 -0.09
C ASP A 112 -8.95 11.83 -0.92
N HIS A 113 -8.56 11.48 -2.15
CA HIS A 113 -9.30 10.58 -3.03
C HIS A 113 -9.22 9.10 -2.60
N LEU A 114 -8.27 8.75 -1.72
CA LEU A 114 -8.06 7.38 -1.24
C LEU A 114 -8.10 7.32 0.30
N PRO A 115 -9.26 7.58 0.93
CA PRO A 115 -9.43 7.35 2.37
C PRO A 115 -9.23 5.85 2.71
N PRO A 116 -9.01 5.50 3.98
CA PRO A 116 -8.88 4.10 4.37
C PRO A 116 -10.18 3.33 4.17
N ASP A 117 -10.08 2.16 3.54
CA ASP A 117 -11.16 1.17 3.51
C ASP A 117 -11.18 0.34 4.81
N ILE A 118 -10.03 0.24 5.50
CA ILE A 118 -9.89 -0.49 6.76
C ILE A 118 -8.75 0.06 7.63
N HIS A 119 -8.91 -0.06 8.95
CA HIS A 119 -7.84 0.05 9.93
C HIS A 119 -7.38 -1.34 10.40
N ILE A 120 -6.10 -1.67 10.21
CA ILE A 120 -5.50 -2.96 10.60
C ILE A 120 -4.43 -2.78 11.67
N PHE A 121 -4.14 -3.85 12.42
CA PHE A 121 -3.18 -3.88 13.53
C PHE A 121 -3.48 -2.85 14.62
N THR A 122 -4.76 -2.60 14.89
CA THR A 122 -5.19 -1.56 15.84
C THR A 122 -4.85 -1.87 17.29
N ALA A 123 -4.45 -3.11 17.62
CA ALA A 123 -3.85 -3.44 18.92
C ALA A 123 -2.60 -2.59 19.23
N SER A 124 -1.88 -2.13 18.19
CA SER A 124 -0.72 -1.24 18.31
C SER A 124 -1.04 0.24 18.05
N LYS A 125 -2.31 0.60 17.81
CA LYS A 125 -2.71 1.99 17.56
C LYS A 125 -2.31 2.86 18.75
N GLN A 126 -1.76 4.05 18.47
CA GLN A 126 -1.48 4.99 19.55
C GLN A 126 -2.79 5.42 20.24
N PRO A 127 -2.84 5.54 21.58
CA PRO A 127 -4.10 5.75 22.30
C PRO A 127 -4.88 6.99 21.87
N TRP A 128 -4.19 8.08 21.51
CA TRP A 128 -4.80 9.35 21.10
C TRP A 128 -5.44 9.33 19.71
N VAL A 129 -5.13 8.35 18.86
CA VAL A 129 -5.70 8.26 17.50
C VAL A 129 -7.15 7.80 17.60
N VAL A 130 -8.08 8.67 17.21
CA VAL A 130 -9.51 8.34 17.10
C VAL A 130 -9.79 7.80 15.70
N LEU A 131 -10.42 6.63 15.61
CA LEU A 131 -10.82 6.05 14.33
C LEU A 131 -12.23 6.49 13.97
N PRO A 132 -12.49 6.92 12.72
CA PRO A 132 -13.82 7.36 12.31
C PRO A 132 -14.82 6.19 12.39
N PRO A 133 -16.06 6.44 12.84
CA PRO A 133 -17.10 5.42 12.84
C PRO A 133 -17.43 5.01 11.39
N GLY A 134 -17.78 3.74 11.19
CA GLY A 134 -18.19 3.21 9.88
C GLY A 134 -17.07 2.68 9.00
N ILE A 135 -15.79 2.89 9.38
CA ILE A 135 -14.66 2.21 8.74
C ILE A 135 -14.27 0.99 9.58
N PRO A 136 -14.24 -0.23 9.01
CA PRO A 136 -13.84 -1.42 9.74
C PRO A 136 -12.47 -1.26 10.41
N ALA A 137 -12.35 -1.78 11.63
CA ALA A 137 -11.12 -1.74 12.41
C ALA A 137 -10.88 -3.10 13.08
N VAL A 138 -9.72 -3.69 12.85
CA VAL A 138 -9.34 -5.00 13.40
C VAL A 138 -8.05 -4.94 14.20
N ALA A 139 -7.96 -5.74 15.27
CA ALA A 139 -6.81 -5.75 16.17
C ALA A 139 -5.52 -6.22 15.47
N GLU A 140 -5.64 -7.10 14.48
CA GLU A 140 -4.55 -7.69 13.69
C GLU A 140 -4.83 -7.57 12.18
N TYR A 141 -4.97 -8.70 11.48
CA TYR A 141 -5.31 -8.79 10.06
C TYR A 141 -6.73 -9.34 9.87
N TYR A 142 -7.20 -9.43 8.62
CA TYR A 142 -8.57 -9.79 8.28
C TYR A 142 -8.63 -10.69 7.05
N GLU A 143 -9.70 -11.47 6.97
CA GLU A 143 -10.07 -12.21 5.76
C GLU A 143 -10.65 -11.24 4.73
N ARG A 144 -10.18 -11.32 3.48
CA ARG A 144 -10.51 -10.32 2.45
C ARG A 144 -11.96 -10.46 2.00
N GLU A 145 -12.45 -11.69 2.02
CA GLU A 145 -13.81 -12.10 1.72
C GLU A 145 -14.79 -11.36 2.64
N GLY A 146 -15.71 -10.60 2.05
CA GLY A 146 -16.74 -9.84 2.78
C GLY A 146 -16.42 -8.37 3.03
N LEU A 147 -15.15 -7.94 2.90
CA LEU A 147 -14.77 -6.52 3.01
C LEU A 147 -14.34 -5.90 1.67
N TRP A 148 -13.73 -6.70 0.78
CA TRP A 148 -13.26 -6.19 -0.50
C TRP A 148 -14.40 -6.06 -1.51
N PRO A 149 -14.41 -5.01 -2.35
CA PRO A 149 -15.30 -4.95 -3.51
C PRO A 149 -15.08 -6.15 -4.44
N ALA A 150 -16.17 -6.66 -5.04
CA ALA A 150 -16.12 -7.81 -5.95
C ALA A 150 -15.14 -7.61 -7.12
N GLN A 151 -15.04 -6.38 -7.64
CA GLN A 151 -14.09 -6.04 -8.69
C GLN A 151 -12.64 -6.14 -8.22
N SER A 152 -12.34 -5.73 -6.98
CA SER A 152 -11.01 -5.86 -6.39
C SER A 152 -10.63 -7.32 -6.16
N ILE A 153 -11.59 -8.15 -5.75
CA ILE A 153 -11.39 -9.60 -5.64
C ILE A 153 -11.05 -10.22 -7.00
N ALA A 154 -11.83 -9.92 -8.04
CA ALA A 154 -11.60 -10.45 -9.38
C ALA A 154 -10.22 -10.03 -9.94
N ARG A 155 -9.84 -8.76 -9.77
CA ARG A 155 -8.53 -8.25 -10.15
C ARG A 155 -7.39 -8.95 -9.40
N ARG A 156 -7.54 -9.15 -8.09
CA ARG A 156 -6.56 -9.90 -7.28
C ARG A 156 -6.43 -11.34 -7.75
N GLN A 157 -7.55 -12.02 -8.02
CA GLN A 157 -7.55 -13.40 -8.54
C GLN A 157 -6.80 -13.51 -9.86
N ALA A 158 -6.95 -12.53 -10.76
CA ALA A 158 -6.26 -12.51 -12.05
C ALA A 158 -4.72 -12.41 -11.92
N VAL A 159 -4.20 -11.76 -10.85
CA VAL A 159 -2.75 -11.66 -10.61
C VAL A 159 -2.20 -12.74 -9.67
N LEU A 160 -3.07 -13.54 -9.04
CA LEU A 160 -2.66 -14.56 -8.08
C LEU A 160 -1.64 -15.57 -8.64
N PRO A 161 -1.77 -16.08 -9.88
CA PRO A 161 -0.75 -16.98 -10.44
C PRO A 161 0.65 -16.35 -10.52
N ARG A 162 0.74 -15.04 -10.80
CA ARG A 162 2.02 -14.30 -10.83
C ARG A 162 2.61 -14.18 -9.44
N ILE A 163 1.76 -13.93 -8.42
CA ILE A 163 2.19 -13.89 -7.02
C ILE A 163 2.74 -15.26 -6.59
N GLN A 164 2.02 -16.34 -6.90
CA GLN A 164 2.43 -17.71 -6.57
C GLN A 164 3.76 -18.07 -7.24
N ALA A 165 3.91 -17.76 -8.54
CA ALA A 165 5.17 -17.97 -9.26
C ALA A 165 6.34 -17.20 -8.61
N TYR A 166 6.12 -15.95 -8.20
CA TYR A 166 7.12 -15.17 -7.46
C TYR A 166 7.48 -15.83 -6.12
N ARG A 167 6.49 -16.27 -5.33
CA ARG A 167 6.72 -16.88 -4.01
C ARG A 167 7.58 -18.15 -4.14
N VAL A 168 7.26 -19.01 -5.10
CA VAL A 168 8.06 -20.20 -5.44
C VAL A 168 9.50 -19.81 -5.81
N ALA A 169 9.67 -18.83 -6.71
CA ALA A 169 11.00 -18.37 -7.12
C ALA A 169 11.81 -17.75 -5.98
N ALA A 170 11.13 -17.13 -5.00
CA ALA A 170 11.73 -16.52 -3.82
C ALA A 170 11.96 -17.50 -2.65
N GLY A 171 11.65 -18.79 -2.82
CA GLY A 171 11.75 -19.79 -1.74
C GLY A 171 10.75 -19.59 -0.60
N LEU A 172 9.65 -18.88 -0.87
CA LEU A 172 8.54 -18.69 0.06
C LEU A 172 7.46 -19.75 -0.22
N ASP A 173 6.71 -20.14 0.81
CA ASP A 173 5.53 -21.01 0.69
C ASP A 173 4.60 -20.45 -0.41
N PRO A 174 4.17 -21.21 -1.42
CA PRO A 174 3.28 -20.69 -2.47
C PRO A 174 1.95 -20.12 -1.97
N ALA A 175 1.46 -20.51 -0.78
CA ALA A 175 0.18 -20.12 -0.16
C ALA A 175 -1.01 -19.96 -1.12
#